data_AF-A0A7X9FWI7-F1
#
_entry.id   AF-A0A7X9FWI7-F1
#
_cell.length_a   1.000
_cell.length_b   1.000
_cell.length_c   1.000
_cell.angle_alpha   90.00
_cell.angle_beta   90.00
_cell.angle_gamma   90.00
#
_symmetry.space_group_name_H-M   'P 1'
#
loop_
_entity.id
_entity.type
_entity.pdbx_description
1 polymer ?
#
loop_
_entity_poly.entity_id
_entity_poly.type
_entity_poly.pdbx_seq_one_letter_code
_entity_poly.pdbx_strand_id
1 'polypeptide(L)' 'ISVEEAIKGYTINAAYAEFSEKEKGSIEPGKLADLVILDRNILKIKLEDIRSTRVLMTIVDGRIIFDRPEAEGQ' A
#
# COMPACT_ATOMS: atom_id res chain seq x y z
N ILE A 1 -7.92 -17.04 1.85
CA ILE A 1 -7.75 -15.58 1.82
C ILE A 1 -7.18 -15.24 0.46
N SER A 2 -7.90 -14.47 -0.36
CA SER A 2 -7.40 -13.93 -1.62
C SER A 2 -6.43 -12.75 -1.38
N VAL A 3 -5.68 -12.33 -2.39
CA VAL A 3 -4.80 -11.16 -2.27
C VAL A 3 -5.61 -9.90 -2.01
N GLU A 4 -6.77 -9.75 -2.66
CA GLU A 4 -7.71 -8.65 -2.44
C GLU A 4 -8.27 -8.63 -1.01
N GLU A 5 -8.61 -9.80 -0.46
CA GLU A 5 -9.06 -9.92 0.93
C GLU A 5 -7.94 -9.51 1.91
N ALA A 6 -6.70 -9.92 1.63
CA ALA A 6 -5.55 -9.52 2.42
C ALA A 6 -5.30 -8.00 2.34
N ILE A 7 -5.35 -7.41 1.15
CA ILE A 7 -5.22 -5.94 0.97
C ILE A 7 -6.29 -5.22 1.80
N LYS A 8 -7.56 -5.64 1.72
CA LYS A 8 -8.63 -5.06 2.54
C LYS A 8 -8.35 -5.21 4.04
N GLY A 9 -7.86 -6.38 4.45
CA GLY A 9 -7.43 -6.69 5.82
C GLY A 9 -6.41 -5.69 6.37
N TYR A 10 -5.39 -5.36 5.56
CA TYR A 10 -4.31 -4.44 5.93
C TYR A 10 -4.61 -2.95 5.66
N THR A 11 -5.78 -2.63 5.10
CA THR A 11 -6.16 -1.25 4.76
C THR A 11 -7.49 -0.88 5.40
N ILE A 12 -8.58 -0.95 4.65
CA ILE A 12 -9.89 -0.45 5.10
C ILE A 12 -10.45 -1.20 6.31
N ASN A 13 -10.23 -2.52 6.40
CA ASN A 13 -10.73 -3.30 7.53
C ASN A 13 -9.96 -2.99 8.82
N ALA A 14 -8.65 -2.76 8.72
CA ALA A 14 -7.85 -2.29 9.85
C ALA A 14 -8.28 -0.88 10.29
N ALA A 15 -8.47 0.04 9.34
CA ALA A 15 -8.97 1.38 9.65
C ALA A 15 -10.35 1.36 10.32
N TYR A 16 -11.26 0.48 9.87
CA TYR A 16 -12.56 0.28 10.50
C TYR A 16 -12.44 -0.27 11.93
N ALA A 17 -11.53 -1.24 12.15
CA ALA A 17 -11.28 -1.78 13.49
C ALA A 17 -10.73 -0.72 14.46
N GLU A 18 -10.06 0.31 13.95
CA GLU A 18 -9.54 1.47 14.70
C GLU A 18 -10.51 2.66 14.76
N PHE A 19 -11.72 2.55 14.17
CA PHE A 19 -12.69 3.65 14.02
C PHE A 19 -12.17 4.86 13.23
N SER A 20 -11.18 4.65 12.37
CA SER A 20 -10.55 5.67 11.51
C SER A 20 -10.89 5.50 10.04
N GLU A 21 -11.92 4.72 9.68
CA GLU A 21 -12.29 4.45 8.29
C GLU A 21 -12.72 5.70 7.50
N LYS A 22 -13.16 6.74 8.21
CA LYS A 22 -13.47 8.05 7.62
C LYS A 22 -12.24 8.90 7.35
N GLU A 23 -11.12 8.57 7.99
CA GLU A 23 -9.86 9.31 7.93
C GLU A 23 -8.84 8.63 7.00
N LYS A 24 -8.76 7.29 7.00
CA LYS A 24 -7.76 6.51 6.26
C LYS A 24 -8.28 5.15 5.78
N GLY A 25 -7.42 4.40 5.09
CA GLY A 25 -7.65 3.00 4.71
C GLY A 25 -8.24 2.78 3.31
N SER A 26 -8.58 3.84 2.57
CA SER A 26 -8.92 3.77 1.14
C SER A 26 -8.50 5.06 0.41
N ILE A 27 -8.46 5.01 -0.92
CA ILE A 27 -8.08 6.15 -1.77
C ILE A 27 -9.35 6.87 -2.21
N GLU A 28 -9.76 7.87 -1.44
CA GLU A 28 -10.98 8.65 -1.66
C GLU A 28 -10.73 10.12 -1.28
N PRO A 29 -11.38 11.10 -1.95
CA PRO A 29 -11.29 12.50 -1.57
C PRO A 29 -11.69 12.74 -0.10
N GLY A 30 -10.89 13.53 0.62
CA GLY A 30 -11.13 13.88 2.03
C GLY A 30 -10.43 12.97 3.04
N LYS A 31 -9.81 11.86 2.62
CA LYS A 31 -8.98 11.00 3.47
C LYS A 31 -7.51 11.43 3.46
N LEU A 32 -6.76 10.98 4.46
CA LEU A 32 -5.31 11.12 4.52
C LEU A 32 -4.66 10.47 3.29
N ALA A 33 -3.64 11.13 2.76
CA ALA A 33 -2.85 10.62 1.65
C ALA A 33 -1.78 9.63 2.16
N ASP A 34 -2.25 8.52 2.73
CA ASP A 34 -1.44 7.39 3.18
C ASP A 34 -1.37 6.33 2.06
N LEU A 35 -0.24 6.26 1.36
CA LEU A 35 -0.08 5.47 0.14
C LEU A 35 1.23 4.69 0.13
N VAL A 36 1.18 3.50 -0.46
CA VAL A 36 2.37 2.68 -0.76
C VAL A 36 2.37 2.36 -2.24
N ILE A 37 3.47 2.68 -2.92
CA ILE A 37 3.68 2.33 -4.33
C ILE A 37 4.56 1.10 -4.39
N LEU A 38 4.11 0.08 -5.12
CA LEU A 38 4.82 -1.20 -5.29
C LEU A 38 5.42 -1.29 -6.69
N ASP A 39 6.52 -2.03 -6.82
CA ASP A 39 7.23 -2.22 -8.10
C ASP A 39 6.51 -3.14 -9.09
N ARG A 40 5.41 -3.76 -8.67
CA ARG A 40 4.59 -4.66 -9.48
C ARG A 40 3.17 -4.77 -8.94
N ASN A 41 2.26 -5.23 -9.79
CA ASN A 41 0.89 -5.49 -9.38
C ASN A 41 0.76 -6.87 -8.70
N ILE A 42 0.62 -6.87 -7.37
CA ILE A 42 0.51 -8.09 -6.57
C ILE A 42 -0.78 -8.89 -6.81
N LEU A 43 -1.79 -8.31 -7.47
CA LEU A 43 -3.03 -9.00 -7.87
C LEU A 43 -2.85 -9.91 -9.10
N LYS A 44 -1.73 -9.76 -9.82
CA LYS A 44 -1.49 -10.41 -11.13
C LYS A 44 -0.26 -11.33 -11.15
N ILE A 45 0.35 -11.58 -10.00
CA ILE A 45 1.54 -12.43 -9.88
C ILE A 45 1.23 -13.68 -9.07
N LYS A 46 2.13 -14.67 -9.08
CA LYS A 46 1.98 -15.85 -8.23
C LYS A 46 2.19 -15.47 -6.76
N LEU A 47 1.53 -16.19 -5.87
CA LEU A 47 1.64 -15.95 -4.42
C LEU A 47 3.09 -16.04 -3.92
N GLU A 48 3.87 -16.99 -4.45
CA GLU A 48 5.29 -17.17 -4.14
C GLU A 48 6.15 -15.94 -4.51
N ASP A 49 5.76 -15.17 -5.52
CA ASP A 49 6.49 -13.98 -5.98
C ASP A 49 6.18 -12.72 -5.17
N ILE A 50 5.09 -12.71 -4.38
CA ILE A 50 4.66 -11.54 -3.60
C ILE A 50 5.77 -11.11 -2.63
N ARG A 51 6.48 -12.06 -2.02
CA ARG A 51 7.58 -11.78 -1.07
C ARG A 51 8.74 -11.00 -1.70
N SER A 52 8.88 -11.07 -3.02
CA SER A 52 9.91 -10.35 -3.79
C SER A 52 9.45 -8.95 -4.25
N THR A 53 8.22 -8.55 -3.90
CA THR A 53 7.68 -7.21 -4.20
C THR A 53 8.43 -6.16 -3.39
N ARG A 54 8.71 -5.04 -4.04
CA ARG A 54 9.47 -3.94 -3.45
C ARG A 54 8.58 -2.71 -3.34
N VAL A 55 8.63 -2.07 -2.17
CA VAL A 55 8.07 -0.73 -1.98
C VAL A 55 8.97 0.26 -2.72
N LEU A 56 8.41 0.97 -3.70
CA LEU A 56 9.07 2.06 -4.41
C LEU A 56 8.95 3.36 -3.62
N MET A 57 7.77 3.62 -3.03
CA MET A 57 7.51 4.87 -2.32
C MET A 57 6.53 4.63 -1.16
N THR A 58 6.69 5.38 -0.07
CA THR A 58 5.72 5.48 1.01
C THR A 58 5.41 6.93 1.28
N ILE A 59 4.11 7.25 1.23
CA ILE A 59 3.56 8.57 1.50
C ILE A 59 2.72 8.45 2.77
N VAL A 60 2.95 9.34 3.73
CA VAL A 60 2.17 9.43 4.97
C VAL A 60 1.71 10.86 5.13
N ASP A 61 0.40 11.05 5.29
CA ASP A 61 -0.23 12.37 5.38
C ASP A 61 0.23 13.33 4.26
N GLY A 62 0.31 12.81 3.03
CA GLY A 62 0.72 13.56 1.84
C GLY A 62 2.22 13.86 1.74
N ARG A 63 3.05 13.39 2.68
CA ARG A 63 4.51 13.57 2.65
C ARG A 63 5.19 12.28 2.26
N ILE A 64 6.12 12.36 1.31
CA ILE A 64 6.99 11.24 0.96
C ILE A 64 7.96 11.02 2.14
N ILE A 65 7.80 9.91 2.85
CA ILE A 65 8.68 9.52 3.97
C ILE A 65 9.72 8.47 3.56
N PHE A 66 9.45 7.78 2.45
CA PHE A 66 10.36 6.83 1.85
C PHE A 66 10.23 6.96 0.34
N ASP A 67 11.37 7.14 -0.29
CA ASP A 67 11.52 7.06 -1.74
C ASP A 67 12.70 6.16 -2.01
N ARG A 68 12.48 5.09 -2.77
CA ARG A 68 13.54 4.16 -3.10
C ARG A 68 14.45 4.86 -4.11
N PRO A 69 15.73 5.12 -3.78
CA PRO A 69 16.65 5.62 -4.78
C PRO A 69 16.68 4.62 -5.93
N GLU A 70 16.57 5.12 -7.16
CA GLU A 70 16.80 4.28 -8.33
C GLU A 70 18.16 3.59 -8.13
N ALA A 71 18.17 2.27 -8.23
CA ALA A 71 19.45 1.60 -8.41
C ALA A 71 19.97 2.11 -9.74
N GLU A 72 20.98 2.98 -9.72
CA GLU A 72 21.72 3.36 -10.91
C GLU A 72 21.96 2.09 -11.72
N GLY A 73 21.45 2.06 -12.95
CA GLY A 73 21.49 0.89 -13.79
C GLY A 73 22.90 0.29 -13.81
N GLN A 74 22.99 -0.99 -13.45
CA GLN A 74 24.09 -1.84 -13.87
C GLN A 74 23.71 -2.56 -15.16
#